data_AF-A0A2M8PWC8-F1
#
_entry.id   AF-A0A2M8PWC8-F1
#
_cell.length_a   1.000
_cell.length_b   1.000
_cell.length_c   1.000
_cell.angle_alpha   90.00
_cell.angle_beta   90.00
_cell.angle_gamma   90.00
#
_symmetry.space_group_name_H-M   'P 1'
#
loop_
_entity.id
_entity.type
_entity.pdbx_description
1 polymer ?
#
loop_
_entity_poly.entity_id
_entity_poly.type
_entity_poly.pdbx_seq_one_letter_code
_entity_poly.pdbx_strand_id
1 'polypeptide(L)'
;MRLNRQGVLIGFANGAQMARAAADLPDVDLLIGLRYTDHAVMQAEWRAPQRWLLFDCGDGQTQVGRLDLTLLPEPPYINVQGHTALTMPEGTPPDPTISGVIEFVQSEARYAEQKREKS
;
A
#
# COMPACT_ATOMS: atom_id res chain seq x y z
N MET A 1 -3.72 1.76 8.26
CA MET A 1 -3.79 0.41 8.87
C MET A 1 -2.48 0.14 9.59
N ARG A 2 -2.48 -0.58 10.71
CA ARG A 2 -1.24 -0.94 11.45
C ARG A 2 -1.12 -2.46 11.57
N LEU A 3 0.08 -2.99 11.48
CA LEU A 3 0.39 -4.42 11.61
C LEU A 3 1.67 -4.60 12.44
N ASN A 4 1.68 -5.54 13.38
CA ASN A 4 2.90 -5.98 14.05
C ASN A 4 3.40 -7.28 13.43
N ARG A 5 4.67 -7.31 12.99
CA ARG A 5 5.34 -8.54 12.54
C ARG A 5 6.73 -8.62 13.17
N GLN A 6 6.97 -9.70 13.91
CA GLN A 6 8.26 -9.97 14.55
C GLN A 6 8.78 -8.80 15.42
N GLY A 7 7.86 -8.03 16.03
CA GLY A 7 8.21 -6.88 16.87
C GLY A 7 8.30 -5.55 16.12
N VAL A 8 8.21 -5.55 14.80
CA VAL A 8 8.21 -4.33 13.97
C VAL A 8 6.78 -3.85 13.75
N LEU A 9 6.55 -2.58 14.05
CA LEU A 9 5.29 -1.89 13.78
C LEU A 9 5.30 -1.30 12.37
N ILE A 10 4.42 -1.83 11.52
CA ILE A 10 4.26 -1.44 10.13
C ILE A 10 2.97 -0.65 9.96
N GLY A 11 3.07 0.60 9.53
CA GLY A 11 1.97 1.45 9.12
C GLY A 11 1.77 1.40 7.62
N PHE A 12 0.50 1.38 7.19
CA PHE A 12 0.11 1.54 5.79
C PHE A 12 -0.65 2.85 5.61
N ALA A 13 -0.27 3.60 4.58
CA ALA A 13 -0.81 4.91 4.26
C ALA A 13 -1.05 5.09 2.76
N ASN A 14 -1.88 6.08 2.42
CA ASN A 14 -1.91 6.63 1.07
C ASN A 14 -0.56 7.34 0.81
N GLY A 15 0.11 6.98 -0.28
CA GLY A 15 1.41 7.51 -0.67
C GLY A 15 1.44 9.03 -0.86
N ALA A 16 0.31 9.64 -1.25
CA ALA A 16 0.17 11.09 -1.34
C ALA A 16 0.11 11.79 0.03
N GLN A 17 -0.10 11.05 1.11
CA GLN A 17 -0.32 11.58 2.47
C GLN A 17 0.71 11.06 3.48
N MET A 18 1.86 10.57 3.01
CA MET A 18 2.90 9.97 3.86
C MET A 18 3.31 10.85 5.05
N ALA A 19 3.52 12.15 4.83
CA ALA A 19 3.92 13.06 5.90
C ALA A 19 2.86 13.19 7.00
N ARG A 20 1.58 13.22 6.63
CA ARG A 20 0.48 13.25 7.60
C ARG A 20 0.39 11.91 8.34
N ALA A 21 0.48 10.80 7.61
CA ALA A 21 0.43 9.47 8.20
C ALA A 21 1.58 9.23 9.19
N ALA A 22 2.78 9.75 8.92
CA ALA A 22 3.90 9.69 9.85
C ALA A 22 3.63 10.44 11.16
N ALA A 23 2.97 11.60 11.09
CA ALA A 23 2.57 12.36 12.27
C ALA A 23 1.45 11.65 13.07
N ASP A 24 0.51 11.02 12.37
CA ASP A 24 -0.61 10.28 12.98
C ASP A 24 -0.17 8.90 13.54
N LEU A 25 0.98 8.39 13.08
CA LEU A 25 1.52 7.07 13.41
C LEU A 25 2.98 7.18 13.90
N PRO A 26 3.31 7.99 14.92
CA PRO A 26 4.70 8.29 15.27
C PRO A 26 5.49 7.06 15.78
N ASP A 27 4.76 6.05 16.25
CA ASP A 27 5.26 4.82 16.86
C ASP A 27 5.57 3.70 15.87
N VAL A 28 5.32 3.89 14.56
CA VAL A 28 5.66 2.86 13.57
C VAL A 28 7.13 2.92 13.19
N ASP A 29 7.79 1.76 13.16
CA ASP A 29 9.16 1.62 12.69
C ASP A 29 9.24 1.77 11.17
N LEU A 30 8.19 1.28 10.48
CA LEU A 30 8.07 1.30 9.02
C LEU A 30 6.74 1.92 8.59
N LEU A 31 6.79 2.91 7.71
CA LEU A 31 5.62 3.45 7.03
C LEU A 31 5.66 3.09 5.54
N ILE A 32 4.66 2.35 5.07
CA ILE A 32 4.50 1.95 3.68
C ILE A 32 3.37 2.77 3.04
N GLY A 33 3.72 3.54 2.01
CA GLY A 33 2.80 4.32 1.19
C GLY A 33 2.55 3.65 -0.16
N LEU A 34 1.29 3.64 -0.60
CA LEU A 34 0.91 3.25 -1.96
C LEU A 34 0.37 4.47 -2.71
N ARG A 35 0.96 4.80 -3.85
CA ARG A 35 0.53 5.87 -4.76
C ARG A 35 0.28 5.29 -6.14
N TYR A 36 -0.59 5.93 -6.90
CA TYR A 36 -0.82 5.65 -8.32
C TYR A 36 -0.30 6.82 -9.14
N THR A 37 0.58 6.57 -10.10
CA THR A 37 1.04 7.55 -11.09
C THR A 37 1.29 6.85 -12.43
N ASP A 38 1.79 7.59 -13.41
CA ASP A 38 2.09 7.07 -14.74
C ASP A 38 3.36 6.18 -14.75
N HIS A 39 4.08 6.08 -13.62
CA HIS A 39 5.34 5.34 -13.52
C HIS A 39 5.40 4.43 -12.30
N ALA A 40 5.90 3.22 -12.51
CA ALA A 40 6.17 2.28 -11.44
C ALA A 40 7.54 2.58 -10.80
N VAL A 41 7.55 3.12 -9.58
CA VAL A 41 8.78 3.52 -8.86
C VAL A 41 8.66 3.18 -7.38
N MET A 42 9.72 2.63 -6.78
CA MET A 42 9.84 2.49 -5.33
C MET A 42 10.86 3.49 -4.79
N GLN A 43 10.50 4.21 -3.73
CA GLN A 43 11.39 5.11 -3.01
C GLN A 43 11.51 4.68 -1.55
N ALA A 44 12.74 4.64 -1.03
CA ALA A 44 13.01 4.34 0.37
C ALA A 44 13.75 5.51 1.00
N GLU A 45 13.20 6.08 2.07
CA GLU A 45 13.79 7.21 2.77
C GLU A 45 13.86 6.91 4.27
N TRP A 46 14.97 7.24 4.91
CA TRP A 46 15.07 7.21 6.37
C TRP A 46 14.70 8.58 6.93
N ARG A 47 13.62 8.63 7.72
CA ARG A 47 13.13 9.83 8.41
C ARG A 47 12.96 9.52 9.89
N ALA A 48 14.06 9.58 10.62
CA ALA A 48 14.11 9.22 12.03
C ALA A 48 12.90 9.79 12.82
N PRO A 49 12.22 8.96 13.64
CA PRO A 49 12.58 7.59 13.99
C PRO A 49 12.13 6.52 12.98
N GLN A 50 11.50 6.92 11.87
CA GLN A 50 10.77 6.01 10.99
C GLN A 50 11.51 5.76 9.69
N ARG A 51 11.34 4.57 9.11
CA ARG A 51 11.66 4.33 7.71
C ARG A 51 10.42 4.46 6.86
N TRP A 52 10.52 5.21 5.76
CA TRP A 52 9.43 5.38 4.81
C TRP A 52 9.74 4.60 3.54
N LEU A 53 8.76 3.84 3.07
CA LEU A 53 8.76 3.19 1.77
C LEU A 53 7.55 3.67 0.99
N LEU A 54 7.78 4.27 -0.17
CA LEU A 54 6.73 4.69 -1.08
C LEU A 54 6.78 3.80 -2.32
N PHE A 55 5.65 3.15 -2.59
CA PHE A 55 5.40 2.38 -3.81
C PHE A 55 4.51 3.22 -4.71
N ASP A 56 5.03 3.50 -5.90
CA ASP A 56 4.25 4.08 -6.98
C ASP A 56 3.88 2.97 -7.96
N CYS A 57 2.58 2.73 -8.08
CA CYS A 57 2.01 1.75 -8.99
C CYS A 57 1.65 2.48 -10.28
N GLY A 58 2.38 2.17 -11.35
CA GLY A 58 2.22 2.77 -12.67
C GLY A 58 0.88 2.47 -13.34
N ASP A 59 0.49 3.31 -14.30
CA ASP A 59 -0.63 3.03 -15.21
C ASP A 59 -0.19 2.01 -16.27
N GLY A 60 -0.37 0.72 -15.98
CA GLY A 60 -0.02 -0.35 -16.92
C GLY A 60 0.06 -1.72 -16.26
N GLN A 61 -1.02 -2.50 -16.44
CA GLN A 61 -1.26 -3.86 -15.93
C GLN A 61 -1.13 -4.02 -14.41
N THR A 62 -1.92 -4.91 -13.82
CA THR A 62 -1.94 -5.12 -12.35
C THR A 62 -0.55 -5.49 -11.83
N GLN A 63 0.15 -4.52 -11.22
CA GLN A 63 1.52 -4.71 -10.75
C GLN A 63 1.48 -5.18 -9.31
N VAL A 64 1.58 -6.49 -9.10
CA VAL A 64 1.88 -7.04 -7.78
C VAL A 64 3.36 -6.77 -7.54
N GLY A 65 3.72 -6.01 -6.51
CA GLY A 65 5.14 -5.79 -6.17
C GLY A 65 5.63 -6.81 -5.17
N ARG A 66 6.85 -7.33 -5.36
CA ARG A 66 7.61 -7.99 -4.28
C ARG A 66 8.64 -7.03 -3.72
N LEU A 67 8.66 -6.97 -2.39
CA LEU A 67 9.67 -6.25 -1.62
C LEU A 67 10.34 -7.23 -0.65
N ASP A 68 11.66 -7.37 -0.77
CA ASP A 68 12.46 -8.14 0.17
C ASP A 68 13.17 -7.19 1.14
N LEU A 69 12.90 -7.36 2.44
CA LEU A 69 13.46 -6.57 3.52
C LEU A 69 14.25 -7.45 4.48
N THR A 70 15.30 -6.89 5.09
CA THR A 70 15.95 -7.47 6.27
C THR A 70 15.74 -6.53 7.45
N LEU A 71 15.34 -7.09 8.58
CA LEU A 71 15.25 -6.35 9.84
C LEU A 71 16.63 -6.32 10.50
N LEU A 72 17.08 -5.14 10.91
CA LEU A 72 18.36 -4.90 11.57
C LEU A 72 18.13 -4.68 13.07
N PRO A 73 19.07 -5.07 13.94
CA PRO A 73 18.96 -4.85 15.39
C PRO A 73 19.21 -3.39 15.81
N GLU A 74 19.81 -2.58 14.95
CA GLU A 74 20.15 -1.18 15.20
C GLU A 74 19.52 -0.27 14.13
N PRO A 75 19.26 1.02 14.45
CA PRO A 75 18.75 1.98 13.48
C PRO A 75 19.58 1.96 12.18
N PRO A 76 18.95 1.92 10.99
CA PRO A 76 17.54 2.22 10.71
C PRO A 76 16.57 1.02 10.80
N TYR A 77 16.96 -0.07 11.46
CA TYR A 77 16.17 -1.29 11.75
C TYR A 77 15.65 -2.08 10.54
N ILE A 78 15.80 -1.56 9.32
CA ILE A 78 15.28 -2.16 8.10
C ILE A 78 16.29 -1.90 6.99
N ASN A 79 16.68 -2.91 6.25
CA ASN A 79 17.44 -2.80 5.01
C ASN A 79 16.62 -3.33 3.84
N VAL A 80 16.62 -2.62 2.71
CA VAL A 80 15.97 -3.10 1.49
C VAL A 80 16.96 -3.99 0.74
N GLN A 81 16.60 -5.25 0.55
CA GLN A 81 17.45 -6.24 -0.13
C GLN A 81 17.15 -6.31 -1.63
N GLY A 82 15.88 -6.17 -1.99
CA GLY A 82 15.45 -6.29 -3.37
C GLY A 82 14.01 -5.83 -3.56
N HIS A 83 13.69 -5.47 -4.79
CA HIS A 83 12.34 -5.20 -5.23
C HIS A 83 12.16 -5.69 -6.66
N THR A 84 10.98 -6.19 -6.98
CA THR A 84 10.66 -6.67 -8.32
C THR A 84 9.17 -6.47 -8.58
N ALA A 85 8.83 -5.89 -9.73
CA ALA A 85 7.47 -5.91 -10.23
C ALA A 85 7.15 -7.33 -10.68
N LEU A 86 6.12 -7.93 -10.08
CA LEU A 86 5.57 -9.20 -10.51
C LEU A 86 4.43 -8.92 -11.48
N THR A 87 4.48 -9.62 -12.60
CA THR A 87 3.36 -9.70 -13.52
C THR A 87 2.40 -10.78 -13.01
N MET A 88 1.13 -10.42 -12.83
CA MET A 88 0.10 -11.44 -12.68
C MET A 88 -0.07 -12.17 -14.01
N PRO A 89 -0.10 -13.52 -14.01
CA PRO A 89 -0.45 -14.28 -15.20
C PRO A 89 -1.80 -13.81 -15.77
N GLU A 90 -1.87 -13.71 -17.09
CA GLU A 90 -3.13 -13.39 -17.77
C GLU A 90 -4.20 -14.45 -17.41
N GLY A 91 -5.40 -13.99 -17.08
CA GLY A 91 -6.48 -14.88 -16.62
C GLY A 91 -6.40 -15.32 -15.15
N THR A 92 -5.52 -14.73 -14.33
CA THR A 92 -5.56 -14.94 -12.88
C THR A 92 -6.93 -14.48 -12.35
N PRO A 93 -7.73 -15.38 -11.76
CA PRO A 93 -9.05 -15.02 -11.26
C PRO A 93 -8.89 -14.05 -10.08
N PRO A 94 -9.76 -13.04 -9.95
CA PRO A 94 -9.73 -12.15 -8.81
C PRO A 94 -9.99 -12.95 -7.52
N ASP A 95 -9.28 -12.62 -6.45
CA ASP A 95 -9.48 -13.28 -5.16
C ASP A 95 -10.96 -13.12 -4.75
N PRO A 96 -11.64 -14.20 -4.30
CA PRO A 96 -13.07 -14.15 -3.99
C PRO A 96 -13.41 -13.16 -2.89
N THR A 97 -12.48 -12.89 -1.96
CA THR A 97 -12.64 -11.90 -0.90
C THR A 97 -12.61 -10.48 -1.47
N ILE A 98 -11.73 -10.22 -2.44
CA ILE A 98 -11.62 -8.93 -3.12
C ILE A 98 -12.82 -8.71 -4.03
N SER A 99 -13.22 -9.74 -4.78
CA SER A 99 -14.36 -9.72 -5.69
C SER A 99 -15.65 -9.36 -4.96
N GLY A 100 -15.92 -9.99 -3.81
CA GLY A 100 -17.12 -9.70 -3.01
C GLY A 100 -17.16 -8.26 -2.49
N VAL A 101 -16.01 -7.67 -2.13
CA VAL A 101 -15.94 -6.27 -1.69
C VAL A 101 -16.21 -5.31 -2.87
N ILE A 102 -15.65 -5.59 -4.05
CA ILE A 102 -15.89 -4.75 -5.24
C ILE A 102 -17.37 -4.78 -5.64
N GLU A 103 -17.97 -5.96 -5.68
CA GLU A 103 -19.40 -6.13 -6.01
C GLU A 103 -20.30 -5.35 -5.04
N PHE A 104 -19.98 -5.41 -3.74
CA PHE A 104 -20.67 -4.65 -2.71
C PHE A 104 -20.53 -3.13 -2.90
N VAL A 105 -19.31 -2.63 -3.13
CA VAL A 105 -19.09 -1.19 -3.35
C VAL A 105 -19.82 -0.71 -4.61
N GLN A 106 -19.80 -1.51 -5.68
CA GLN A 106 -20.51 -1.21 -6.92
C GLN A 106 -22.04 -1.25 -6.78
N SER A 107 -22.58 -2.13 -5.94
CA SER A 107 -24.02 -2.18 -5.69
C SER A 107 -24.49 -0.97 -4.87
N GLU A 108 -23.73 -0.59 -3.83
CA GLU A 108 -24.01 0.58 -3.00
C GLU A 108 -23.90 1.89 -3.80
N ALA A 109 -22.90 2.02 -4.67
CA ALA A 109 -22.74 3.17 -5.54
C ALA A 109 -23.93 3.34 -6.49
N ARG A 110 -24.36 2.26 -7.16
CA ARG A 110 -25.54 2.27 -8.04
C ARG A 110 -26.82 2.61 -7.28
N TYR A 111 -27.00 2.08 -6.08
CA TYR A 111 -28.16 2.40 -5.24
C TYR A 111 -28.19 3.88 -4.84
N ALA A 112 -27.04 4.46 -4.48
CA ALA A 112 -26.92 5.87 -4.14
C ALA A 112 -27.22 6.80 -5.33
N GLU A 113 -26.76 6.45 -6.54
CA GLU A 113 -27.05 7.18 -7.77
C GLU A 113 -28.55 7.16 -8.10
N GLN A 114 -29.17 5.99 -8.10
CA GLN A 114 -30.61 5.85 -8.36
C GLN A 114 -31.47 6.60 -7.33
N LYS A 115 -31.01 6.69 -6.08
CA LYS A 115 -31.68 7.46 -5.04
C LYS A 115 -31.55 8.98 -5.25
N ARG A 116 -30.43 9.45 -5.80
CA ARG A 116 -30.21 10.86 -6.16
C ARG A 116 -31.02 11.28 -7.38
N GLU A 117 -31.20 10.39 -8.36
CA GLU A 117 -32.01 10.67 -9.56
C GLU A 117 -33.52 10.72 -9.29
N LYS A 118 -33.98 10.11 -8.18
CA LYS A 118 -35.40 10.06 -7.79
C LYS A 118 -35.81 11.14 -6.78
N SER A 119 -34.89 12.03 -6.38
CA SER A 119 -35.11 13.07 -5.37
C SER A 119 -34.99 14.46 -5.98
#